data_AF-A0A1I7TK21-F1
#
_entry.id   AF-A0A1I7TK21-F1
#
_cell.length_a   1.000
_cell.length_b   1.000
_cell.length_c   1.000
_cell.angle_alpha   90.00
_cell.angle_beta   90.00
_cell.angle_gamma   90.00
#
_symmetry.space_group_name_H-M   'P 1'
#
loop_
_entity.id
_entity.type
_entity.pdbx_description
1 polymer ?
#
loop_
_entity_poly.entity_id
_entity_poly.type
_entity_poly.pdbx_seq_one_letter_code
_entity_poly.pdbx_strand_id
1 'polypeptide(L)'
;MDDIYYSPRYADDEYEYRHVILPQVIARQLPKEKLLSEAEWRRVGVTQSLGWEHYMVHRPEKHILLFRRPLNFSKADEERAKQILMRDMDEYEKCRRNATLNRE
;
A
#
# COMPACT_ATOMS: atom_id res chain seq x y z
N MET A 1 -17.58 12.02 -2.74
CA MET A 1 -16.78 10.85 -3.16
C MET A 1 -15.88 10.57 -1.99
N ASP A 2 -16.43 9.85 -1.03
CA ASP A 2 -15.82 9.61 0.28
C ASP A 2 -15.23 8.19 0.36
N ASP A 3 -15.48 7.40 -0.70
CA ASP A 3 -15.02 6.04 -0.84
C ASP A 3 -13.76 5.94 -1.69
N ILE A 4 -12.95 4.93 -1.38
CA ILE A 4 -11.77 4.57 -2.17
C ILE A 4 -12.23 3.86 -3.44
N TYR A 5 -11.81 4.36 -4.59
CA TYR A 5 -12.12 3.75 -5.89
C TYR A 5 -10.99 2.83 -6.35
N TYR A 6 -11.36 1.65 -6.84
CA TYR A 6 -10.43 0.64 -7.37
C TYR A 6 -10.69 0.46 -8.86
N SER A 7 -9.66 0.70 -9.69
CA SER A 7 -9.79 0.48 -11.12
C SER A 7 -9.82 -1.02 -11.50
N PRO A 8 -10.32 -1.35 -12.71
CA PRO A 8 -10.10 -2.65 -13.31
C PRO A 8 -8.60 -2.98 -13.39
N ARG A 9 -8.29 -4.27 -13.36
CA ARG A 9 -6.90 -4.75 -13.52
C ARG A 9 -6.56 -4.80 -15.00
N TYR A 10 -5.34 -4.41 -15.33
CA TYR A 10 -4.75 -4.53 -16.67
C TYR A 10 -3.37 -5.14 -16.52
N ALA A 11 -2.88 -5.84 -17.54
CA ALA A 11 -1.61 -6.57 -17.45
C ALA A 11 -0.79 -6.38 -18.72
N ASP A 12 0.54 -6.47 -18.56
CA ASP A 12 1.47 -6.71 -19.66
C ASP A 12 1.97 -8.16 -19.60
N ASP A 13 3.15 -8.47 -20.15
CA ASP A 13 3.70 -9.82 -20.16
C ASP A 13 4.32 -10.24 -18.81
N GLU A 14 4.63 -9.29 -17.92
CA GLU A 14 5.36 -9.55 -16.66
C GLU A 14 4.52 -9.25 -15.41
N TYR A 15 3.66 -8.22 -15.46
CA TYR A 15 2.97 -7.68 -14.30
C TYR A 15 1.48 -7.44 -14.56
N GLU A 16 0.69 -7.61 -13.50
CA GLU A 16 -0.67 -7.10 -13.37
C GLU A 16 -0.64 -5.75 -12.65
N TYR A 17 -1.42 -4.79 -13.12
CA TYR A 17 -1.48 -3.41 -12.66
C TYR A 17 -2.89 -3.03 -12.26
N ARG A 18 -2.96 -2.07 -11.34
CA ARG A 18 -4.19 -1.39 -10.95
C ARG A 18 -3.84 -0.03 -10.35
N HIS A 19 -4.66 0.98 -10.59
CA HIS A 19 -4.61 2.22 -9.81
C HIS A 19 -5.76 2.30 -8.81
N VAL A 20 -5.48 2.89 -7.65
CA VAL A 20 -6.46 3.18 -6.59
C VAL A 20 -6.56 4.68 -6.44
N ILE A 21 -7.78 5.21 -6.43
CA ILE A 21 -8.04 6.64 -6.26
C ILE A 21 -8.56 6.85 -4.84
N LEU A 22 -7.79 7.60 -4.05
CA LEU A 22 -8.09 7.95 -2.68
C LEU A 22 -8.96 9.21 -2.61
N PRO A 23 -9.85 9.30 -1.61
CA PRO A 23 -10.46 10.56 -1.22
C PRO A 23 -9.39 11.62 -0.90
N GLN A 24 -9.64 12.87 -1.30
CA GLN A 24 -8.71 13.99 -1.10
C GLN A 24 -8.31 14.18 0.37
N VAL A 25 -9.20 13.87 1.31
CA VAL A 25 -8.96 14.00 2.75
C VAL A 25 -7.87 13.05 3.24
N ILE A 26 -7.83 11.85 2.66
CA ILE A 26 -6.85 10.80 2.94
C ILE A 26 -5.53 11.11 2.21
N ALA A 27 -5.61 11.48 0.93
CA ALA A 27 -4.43 11.77 0.11
C ALA A 27 -3.55 12.91 0.68
N ARG A 28 -4.14 13.90 1.37
CA ARG A 28 -3.39 14.99 2.02
C ARG A 28 -2.49 14.52 3.16
N GLN A 29 -2.78 13.38 3.78
CA GLN A 29 -2.03 12.83 4.90
C GLN A 29 -0.83 11.99 4.43
N LEU A 30 -0.78 11.66 3.13
CA LEU A 30 0.29 10.86 2.57
C LEU A 30 1.60 11.65 2.41
N PRO A 31 2.75 10.99 2.60
CA PRO A 31 4.04 11.59 2.31
C PRO A 31 4.16 11.92 0.81
N LYS A 32 4.73 13.09 0.48
CA LYS A 32 4.70 13.64 -0.90
C LYS A 32 5.55 12.87 -1.91
N GLU A 33 6.61 12.20 -1.49
CA GLU A 33 7.66 11.66 -2.36
C GLU A 33 8.13 10.28 -1.90
N LYS A 34 7.21 9.48 -1.32
CA LYS A 34 7.54 8.18 -0.76
C LYS A 34 6.61 7.10 -1.32
N LEU A 35 7.20 5.98 -1.75
CA LEU A 35 6.47 4.75 -2.01
C LEU A 35 6.02 4.13 -0.69
N LEU A 36 4.80 3.62 -0.68
CA LEU A 36 4.16 3.10 0.52
C LEU A 36 4.37 1.59 0.56
N SER A 37 4.85 1.07 1.69
CA SER A 37 4.87 -0.37 1.93
C SER A 37 3.44 -0.93 2.05
N GLU A 38 3.31 -2.26 1.97
CA GLU A 38 2.01 -2.93 2.12
C GLU A 38 1.30 -2.55 3.43
N ALA A 39 2.06 -2.50 4.53
CA ALA A 39 1.52 -2.05 5.81
C ALA A 39 1.07 -0.58 5.76
N GLU A 40 1.82 0.30 5.10
CA GLU A 40 1.53 1.73 5.03
C GLU A 40 0.23 2.03 4.28
N TRP A 41 0.06 1.51 3.07
CA TRP A 41 -1.16 1.78 2.30
C TRP A 41 -2.40 1.08 2.87
N ARG A 42 -2.23 -0.08 3.54
CA ARG A 42 -3.34 -0.74 4.25
C ARG A 42 -3.85 0.09 5.42
N ARG A 43 -2.97 0.75 6.17
CA ARG A 43 -3.37 1.64 7.28
C ARG A 43 -4.14 2.87 6.82
N VAL A 44 -3.93 3.28 5.58
CA VAL A 44 -4.62 4.41 4.94
C VAL A 44 -6.05 4.02 4.49
N GLY A 45 -6.41 2.73 4.57
CA GLY A 45 -7.73 2.19 4.27
C GLY A 45 -7.83 1.45 2.94
N VAL A 46 -6.73 1.36 2.17
CA VAL A 46 -6.72 0.60 0.91
C VAL A 46 -6.75 -0.89 1.22
N THR A 47 -7.69 -1.61 0.62
CA THR A 47 -7.88 -3.05 0.81
C THR A 47 -7.79 -3.77 -0.53
N GLN A 48 -6.83 -4.67 -0.65
CA GLN A 48 -6.68 -5.58 -1.79
C GLN A 48 -5.98 -6.87 -1.34
N SER A 49 -5.83 -7.84 -2.25
CA SER A 49 -5.09 -9.08 -1.99
C SER A 49 -3.62 -8.81 -1.62
N LEU A 50 -2.92 -9.81 -1.12
CA LEU A 50 -1.48 -9.70 -0.82
C LEU A 50 -0.65 -9.55 -2.10
N GLY A 51 0.55 -8.99 -1.95
CA GLY A 51 1.58 -8.95 -3.00
C GLY A 51 1.49 -7.80 -3.99
N TRP A 52 0.59 -6.83 -3.76
CA TRP A 52 0.56 -5.60 -4.54
C TRP A 52 1.61 -4.60 -4.04
N GLU A 53 2.46 -4.14 -4.95
CA GLU A 53 3.52 -3.17 -4.68
C GLU A 53 3.13 -1.79 -5.23
N HIS A 54 3.19 -0.75 -4.37
CA HIS A 54 3.11 0.63 -4.82
C HIS A 54 4.45 1.00 -5.47
N TYR A 55 4.50 1.00 -6.80
CA TYR A 55 5.78 1.06 -7.53
C TYR A 55 6.18 2.45 -8.02
N MET A 56 5.21 3.37 -8.13
CA MET A 56 5.47 4.71 -8.66
C MET A 56 4.53 5.75 -8.03
N VAL A 57 5.10 6.90 -7.65
CA VAL A 57 4.34 8.07 -7.20
C VAL A 57 3.92 8.89 -8.42
N HIS A 58 2.61 9.03 -8.62
CA HIS A 58 2.06 9.92 -9.64
C HIS A 58 2.11 11.38 -9.16
N ARG A 59 3.10 12.14 -9.65
CA ARG A 59 3.36 13.52 -9.17
C ARG A 59 2.20 14.50 -9.37
N PRO A 60 1.50 14.54 -10.52
CA PRO A 60 0.41 15.48 -10.74
C PRO A 60 -0.80 15.20 -9.83
N GLU A 61 -1.16 13.92 -9.65
CA GLU A 61 -2.36 13.53 -8.91
C GLU A 61 -2.01 12.53 -7.79
N LYS A 62 -1.56 13.06 -6.65
CA LYS A 62 -1.12 12.27 -5.48
C LYS A 62 -2.17 11.35 -4.86
N HIS A 63 -3.43 11.63 -5.16
CA HIS A 63 -4.55 10.81 -4.71
C HIS A 63 -4.69 9.52 -5.53
N ILE A 64 -3.90 9.35 -6.60
CA ILE A 64 -3.84 8.12 -7.39
C ILE A 64 -2.60 7.33 -6.96
N LEU A 65 -2.83 6.14 -6.41
CA LEU A 65 -1.78 5.17 -6.08
C LEU A 65 -1.68 4.13 -7.19
N LEU A 66 -0.46 3.91 -7.68
CA LEU A 66 -0.18 2.96 -8.76
C LEU A 66 0.37 1.66 -8.18
N PHE A 67 -0.35 0.56 -8.38
CA PHE A 67 0.05 -0.75 -7.91
C PHE A 67 0.43 -1.68 -9.06
N ARG A 68 1.41 -2.54 -8.80
CA ARG A 68 1.76 -3.67 -9.66
C ARG A 68 1.92 -4.95 -8.84
N ARG A 69 1.74 -6.11 -9.48
CA ARG A 69 2.00 -7.43 -8.91
C ARG A 69 2.48 -8.37 -10.01
N PRO A 70 3.49 -9.24 -9.79
CA PRO A 70 3.93 -10.19 -10.81
C PRO A 70 2.78 -11.08 -11.29
N LEU A 71 2.72 -11.39 -12.59
CA LEU A 71 1.69 -12.29 -13.14
C LEU A 71 1.85 -13.73 -12.64
N ASN A 72 3.08 -14.18 -12.45
CA ASN A 72 3.44 -15.49 -11.93
C ASN A 72 3.40 -15.56 -10.39
N PHE A 73 2.49 -14.81 -9.75
CA PHE A 73 2.37 -14.76 -8.29
C PHE A 73 1.98 -16.12 -7.72
N SER A 74 2.96 -16.83 -7.16
CA SER A 74 2.81 -18.16 -6.61
C SER A 74 2.41 -18.12 -5.14
N LYS A 75 1.98 -19.27 -4.60
CA LYS A 75 1.70 -19.42 -3.15
C LYS A 75 2.92 -19.10 -2.28
N ALA A 76 4.13 -19.39 -2.77
CA ALA A 76 5.34 -19.06 -2.04
C ALA A 76 5.54 -17.53 -1.97
N ASP A 77 5.16 -16.80 -3.01
CA ASP A 77 5.25 -15.34 -3.05
C ASP A 77 4.21 -14.70 -2.12
N GLU A 78 3.00 -15.29 -2.08
CA GLU A 78 1.94 -14.90 -1.16
C GLU A 78 2.38 -15.05 0.31
N GLU A 79 3.00 -16.17 0.66
CA GLU A 79 3.48 -16.41 2.02
C GLU A 79 4.62 -15.45 2.39
N ARG A 80 5.53 -15.15 1.45
CA ARG A 80 6.57 -14.12 1.67
C ARG A 80 5.97 -12.73 1.88
N ALA A 81 5.00 -12.33 1.04
CA ALA A 81 4.31 -11.05 1.19
C ALA A 81 3.58 -10.96 2.54
N LYS A 82 2.94 -12.05 2.97
CA LYS A 82 2.30 -12.16 4.28
C LYS A 82 3.30 -11.98 5.43
N GLN A 83 4.46 -12.62 5.35
CA GLN A 83 5.51 -12.49 6.37
C GLN A 83 6.05 -11.05 6.44
N ILE A 84 6.30 -10.43 5.29
CA ILE A 84 6.74 -9.02 5.23
C ILE A 84 5.69 -8.11 5.84
N LEU A 85 4.43 -8.27 5.46
CA LEU A 85 3.32 -7.49 6.01
C LEU A 85 3.22 -7.63 7.53
N MET A 86 3.29 -8.85 8.04
CA MET A 86 3.21 -9.12 9.49
C MET A 86 4.36 -8.46 10.23
N ARG A 87 5.60 -8.58 9.71
CA ARG A 87 6.78 -7.94 10.29
C ARG A 87 6.65 -6.42 10.32
N ASP A 88 6.29 -5.80 9.19
CA ASP A 88 6.18 -4.35 9.06
C ASP A 88 5.06 -3.78 9.96
N MET A 89 3.97 -4.54 10.18
CA MET A 89 2.92 -4.18 11.13
C MET A 89 3.40 -4.29 12.59
N ASP A 90 4.09 -5.37 12.95
CA ASP A 90 4.66 -5.55 14.29
C ASP A 90 5.66 -4.45 14.63
N GLU A 91 6.52 -4.08 13.68
CA GLU A 91 7.46 -2.96 13.81
C GLU A 91 6.73 -1.64 14.05
N TYR A 92 5.69 -1.36 13.26
CA TYR A 92 4.85 -0.17 13.45
C TYR A 92 4.22 -0.13 14.85
N GLU A 93 3.68 -1.25 15.34
CA GLU A 93 3.09 -1.32 16.67
C GLU A 93 4.11 -1.14 17.80
N LYS A 94 5.33 -1.66 17.64
CA LYS A 94 6.43 -1.44 18.59
C LYS A 94 6.82 0.05 18.61
N CYS A 95 7.04 0.65 17.44
CA CYS A 95 7.35 2.08 17.34
C CYS A 95 6.23 2.95 17.94
N ARG A 96 4.97 2.62 17.66
CA ARG A 96 3.80 3.32 18.22
C ARG A 96 3.75 3.22 19.74
N ARG A 97 3.94 2.02 20.31
CA ARG A 97 3.97 1.83 21.77
C ARG A 97 5.08 2.63 22.44
N ASN A 98 6.31 2.55 21.90
CA ASN A 98 7.46 3.28 22.44
C ASN A 98 7.27 4.81 22.36
N ALA A 99 6.63 5.31 21.31
CA ALA A 99 6.32 6.74 21.18
C ALA A 99 5.28 7.23 22.21
N THR A 100 4.36 6.36 22.65
CA THR A 100 3.41 6.68 23.72
C THR A 100 4.08 6.67 25.09
N LEU A 101 4.95 5.69 25.36
CA LEU A 101 5.67 5.55 26.64
C LEU A 101 6.69 6.68 26.89
N ASN A 102 7.29 7.24 25.85
CA ASN A 102 8.27 8.34 25.99
C ASN A 102 7.64 9.75 26.12
N ARG A 103 6.31 9.84 26.24
CA ARG A 103 5.58 11.10 26.42
C ARG A 103 5.04 11.31 27.85
N GLU A 104 5.25 10.34 28.73
CA GLU A 104 5.03 10.42 30.18
C GLU A 104 6.36 10.67 30.91
#